data_AF-A0A8J7H025-F1
#
_entry.id   AF-A0A8J7H025-F1
#
_cell.length_a   1.000
_cell.length_b   1.000
_cell.length_c   1.000
_cell.angle_alpha   90.00
_cell.angle_beta   90.00
_cell.angle_gamma   90.00
#
_symmetry.space_group_name_H-M   'P 1'
#
loop_
_entity.id
_entity.type
_entity.pdbx_description
1 polymer ?
#
loop_
_entity_poly.entity_id
_entity_poly.type
_entity_poly.pdbx_seq_one_letter_code
_entity_poly.pdbx_strand_id
1 'polypeptide(L)'
;MRNLQARDVFAACRVLNKIGIKDDIKKLAKKADKAADVWDNGFDLLFSVFEKATSKNAEKPIYEFIAGLFECEPDEVEKMDFFDLCEKLKEVADPEKWKNFFNKAANLMK
;
A
#
# COMPACT_ATOMS: atom_id res chain seq x y z
N MET A 1 17.99 0.50 -3.85
CA MET A 1 16.83 0.77 -2.97
C MET A 1 16.37 2.21 -3.19
N ARG A 2 15.29 2.39 -3.95
CA ARG A 2 14.62 3.68 -4.07
C ARG A 2 13.89 3.97 -2.75
N ASN A 3 13.88 5.21 -2.31
CA ASN A 3 13.17 5.62 -1.10
C ASN A 3 11.75 6.14 -1.42
N LEU A 4 10.84 6.11 -0.45
CA LEU A 4 9.54 6.77 -0.56
C LEU A 4 9.69 8.28 -0.74
N GLN A 5 9.02 8.82 -1.75
CA GLN A 5 9.08 10.24 -2.13
C GLN A 5 7.76 10.94 -1.84
N ALA A 6 7.77 12.27 -1.77
CA ALA A 6 6.57 13.06 -1.53
C ALA A 6 5.47 12.82 -2.59
N ARG A 7 5.86 12.58 -3.85
CA ARG A 7 4.91 12.24 -4.94
C ARG A 7 4.09 10.99 -4.63
N ASP A 8 4.69 10.02 -3.93
CA ASP A 8 4.08 8.73 -3.63
C ASP A 8 2.93 8.89 -2.65
N VAL A 9 3.02 9.86 -1.72
CA VAL A 9 1.92 10.18 -0.78
C VAL A 9 0.68 10.61 -1.55
N PHE A 10 0.82 11.48 -2.55
CA PHE A 10 -0.31 11.94 -3.35
C PHE A 10 -0.86 10.85 -4.28
N ALA A 11 -0.01 9.95 -4.76
CA ALA A 11 -0.44 8.79 -5.54
C ALA A 11 -1.23 7.81 -4.66
N ALA A 12 -0.70 7.47 -3.48
CA ALA A 12 -1.38 6.65 -2.48
C ALA A 12 -2.74 7.25 -2.10
N CYS A 13 -2.80 8.52 -1.68
CA CYS A 13 -4.07 9.16 -1.30
C CYS A 13 -5.13 9.09 -2.41
N ARG A 14 -4.74 9.24 -3.69
CA ARG A 14 -5.66 9.13 -4.83
C ARG A 14 -6.22 7.72 -4.97
N VAL A 15 -5.34 6.71 -4.92
CA VAL A 15 -5.75 5.30 -5.01
C VAL A 15 -6.65 4.94 -3.83
N LEU A 16 -6.19 5.21 -2.61
CA LEU A 16 -6.88 4.89 -1.35
C LEU A 16 -8.27 5.52 -1.26
N ASN A 17 -8.44 6.77 -1.73
CA ASN A 17 -9.74 7.42 -1.83
C ASN A 17 -10.63 6.75 -2.88
N LYS A 18 -10.08 6.42 -4.06
CA LYS A 18 -10.83 5.77 -5.14
C LYS A 18 -11.38 4.40 -4.72
N ILE A 19 -10.59 3.63 -3.96
CA ILE A 19 -11.01 2.32 -3.43
C ILE A 19 -11.80 2.42 -2.12
N GLY A 20 -11.80 3.59 -1.47
CA GLY A 20 -12.60 3.84 -0.27
C GLY A 20 -12.19 2.99 0.93
N ILE A 21 -10.88 2.81 1.15
CA ILE A 21 -10.35 1.99 2.26
C ILE A 21 -9.80 2.81 3.43
N LYS A 22 -9.99 4.13 3.40
CA LYS A 22 -9.49 5.07 4.41
C LYS A 22 -9.77 4.63 5.85
N ASP A 23 -11.02 4.24 6.14
CA ASP A 23 -11.43 3.86 7.49
C ASP A 23 -10.84 2.51 7.91
N ASP A 24 -10.62 1.59 6.97
CA ASP A 24 -9.98 0.30 7.25
C ASP A 24 -8.50 0.50 7.56
N ILE A 25 -7.80 1.35 6.79
CA ILE A 25 -6.41 1.73 7.08
C ILE A 25 -6.32 2.32 8.49
N LYS A 26 -7.22 3.23 8.86
CA LYS A 26 -7.21 3.82 10.22
C LYS A 26 -7.51 2.80 11.32
N LYS A 27 -8.39 1.83 11.07
CA LYS A 27 -8.68 0.73 12.02
C LYS A 27 -7.49 -0.20 12.17
N LEU A 28 -6.85 -0.57 11.06
CA LEU A 28 -5.69 -1.46 11.03
C LEU A 28 -4.48 -0.79 11.66
N ALA A 29 -4.25 0.50 11.39
CA ALA A 29 -3.24 1.33 12.05
C ALA A 29 -3.34 1.26 13.58
N LYS A 30 -4.57 1.47 14.10
CA LYS A 30 -4.85 1.43 15.55
C LYS A 30 -4.69 0.03 16.14
N LYS A 31 -4.93 -1.03 15.37
CA LYS A 31 -4.67 -2.42 15.78
C LYS A 31 -3.16 -2.72 15.79
N ALA A 32 -2.43 -2.23 14.79
CA ALA A 32 -0.98 -2.39 14.66
C ALA A 32 -0.18 -1.64 15.71
N ASP A 33 -0.75 -0.65 16.42
CA ASP A 33 -0.11 -0.03 17.59
C ASP A 33 -0.18 -0.91 18.85
N LYS A 34 -0.99 -1.97 18.83
CA LYS A 34 -1.19 -2.89 19.97
C LYS A 34 -0.63 -4.29 19.74
N ALA A 35 -0.11 -4.57 18.55
CA ALA A 35 0.33 -5.90 18.17
C ALA A 35 1.85 -6.06 18.30
N ALA A 36 2.29 -7.25 18.71
CA ALA A 36 3.70 -7.57 18.93
C ALA A 36 4.50 -7.76 17.62
N ASP A 37 3.83 -8.08 16.50
CA ASP A 37 4.47 -8.34 15.22
C ASP A 37 3.93 -7.43 14.10
N VAL A 38 4.83 -6.63 13.52
CA VAL A 38 4.53 -5.63 12.49
C VAL A 38 4.25 -6.32 11.14
N TRP A 39 4.77 -7.53 10.95
CA TRP A 39 4.69 -8.26 9.69
C TRP A 39 3.31 -8.88 9.45
N ASP A 40 2.73 -9.54 10.45
CA ASP A 40 1.39 -10.13 10.35
C ASP A 40 0.32 -9.04 10.09
N ASN A 41 0.46 -7.88 10.74
CA ASN A 41 -0.45 -6.74 10.52
C ASN A 41 -0.21 -6.02 9.18
N GLY A 42 1.03 -6.05 8.68
CA GLY A 42 1.37 -5.51 7.36
C GLY A 42 0.73 -6.32 6.24
N PHE A 43 0.73 -7.65 6.37
CA PHE A 43 0.02 -8.54 5.45
C PHE A 43 -1.50 -8.39 5.56
N ASP A 44 -2.08 -8.29 6.75
CA ASP A 44 -3.52 -8.01 6.90
C ASP A 44 -3.94 -6.71 6.21
N LEU A 45 -3.11 -5.67 6.29
CA LEU A 45 -3.33 -4.41 5.59
C LEU A 45 -3.22 -4.57 4.08
N LEU A 46 -2.17 -5.23 3.59
CA LEU A 46 -1.98 -5.54 2.17
C LEU A 46 -3.15 -6.37 1.61
N PHE A 47 -3.57 -7.43 2.32
CA PHE A 47 -4.70 -8.26 1.92
C PHE A 47 -6.02 -7.50 1.96
N SER A 48 -6.26 -6.65 2.95
CA SER A 48 -7.45 -5.78 2.99
C SER A 48 -7.48 -4.79 1.82
N VAL A 49 -6.31 -4.27 1.42
CA VAL A 49 -6.17 -3.41 0.25
C VAL A 49 -6.49 -4.21 -1.02
N PHE A 50 -5.94 -5.41 -1.19
CA PHE A 50 -6.21 -6.28 -2.34
C PHE A 50 -7.66 -6.75 -2.42
N GLU A 51 -8.27 -7.17 -1.30
CA GLU A 51 -9.67 -7.59 -1.21
C GLU A 51 -10.60 -6.45 -1.64
N LYS A 52 -10.36 -5.23 -1.16
CA LYS A 52 -11.19 -4.09 -1.56
C LYS A 52 -10.92 -3.62 -2.98
N ALA A 53 -9.71 -3.79 -3.48
CA ALA A 53 -9.38 -3.47 -4.87
C ALA A 53 -10.09 -4.40 -5.86
N THR A 54 -10.06 -5.71 -5.59
CA THR A 54 -10.74 -6.73 -6.39
C THR A 54 -12.26 -6.57 -6.33
N SER A 55 -12.83 -6.22 -5.17
CA SER A 55 -14.28 -5.97 -5.04
C SER A 55 -14.82 -4.75 -5.83
N LYS A 56 -13.93 -3.84 -6.27
CA LYS A 56 -14.29 -2.58 -6.94
C LYS A 56 -13.71 -2.43 -8.35
N ASN A 57 -13.14 -3.49 -8.95
CA ASN A 57 -12.38 -3.43 -10.20
C ASN A 57 -11.31 -2.32 -10.19
N ALA A 58 -10.66 -2.14 -9.03
CA ALA A 58 -9.71 -1.07 -8.79
C ALA A 58 -8.26 -1.56 -8.74
N GLU A 59 -8.00 -2.72 -9.35
CA GLU A 59 -6.66 -3.30 -9.51
C GLU A 59 -5.75 -2.37 -10.30
N LYS A 60 -6.26 -1.80 -11.40
CA LYS A 60 -5.49 -0.90 -12.26
C LYS A 60 -4.89 0.32 -11.53
N PRO A 61 -5.66 1.09 -10.73
CA PRO A 61 -5.10 2.12 -9.86
C PRO A 61 -4.02 1.63 -8.88
N ILE A 62 -4.12 0.39 -8.39
CA ILE A 62 -3.10 -0.19 -7.52
C ILE A 62 -1.83 -0.50 -8.30
N TYR A 63 -1.96 -1.12 -9.48
CA TYR A 63 -0.82 -1.36 -10.36
C TYR A 63 -0.14 -0.06 -10.76
N GLU A 64 -0.89 0.99 -11.10
CA GLU A 64 -0.34 2.33 -11.39
C GLU A 64 0.44 2.91 -10.22
N PHE A 65 -0.03 2.75 -8.98
CA PHE A 65 0.68 3.20 -7.79
C PHE A 65 1.96 2.40 -7.56
N ILE A 66 1.88 1.07 -7.62
CA ILE A 66 3.03 0.18 -7.39
C ILE A 66 4.07 0.34 -8.50
N ALA A 67 3.64 0.48 -9.75
CA ALA A 67 4.49 0.79 -10.90
C ALA A 67 5.21 2.12 -10.70
N GLY A 68 4.47 3.11 -10.19
CA GLY A 68 5.03 4.39 -9.76
C GLY A 68 6.03 4.29 -8.62
N LEU A 69 6.04 3.22 -7.81
CA LEU A 69 7.04 2.93 -6.77
C LEU A 69 8.25 2.17 -7.33
N PHE A 70 8.02 1.24 -8.25
CA PHE A 70 9.04 0.39 -8.84
C PHE A 70 9.72 1.01 -10.07
N GLU A 71 9.20 2.14 -10.55
CA GLU A 71 9.65 2.81 -11.78
C GLU A 71 9.57 1.90 -13.00
N CYS A 72 8.48 1.14 -13.08
CA CYS A 72 8.15 0.23 -14.18
C CYS A 72 6.76 0.55 -14.74
N GLU A 73 6.31 -0.18 -15.75
CA GLU A 73 4.96 -0.07 -16.27
C GLU A 73 3.94 -0.82 -15.39
N PRO A 74 2.65 -0.40 -15.37
CA PRO A 74 1.60 -1.10 -14.62
C PRO A 74 1.40 -2.56 -15.04
N ASP A 75 1.62 -2.89 -16.32
CA ASP A 75 1.45 -4.28 -16.80
C ASP A 75 2.56 -5.21 -16.27
N GLU A 76 3.75 -4.68 -16.01
CA GLU A 76 4.85 -5.41 -15.40
C GLU A 76 4.52 -5.75 -13.94
N VAL A 77 3.80 -4.87 -13.23
CA VAL A 77 3.30 -5.16 -11.88
C VAL A 77 2.19 -6.20 -11.91
N GLU A 78 1.25 -6.07 -12.84
CA GLU A 78 0.13 -7.01 -13.00
C GLU A 78 0.59 -8.45 -13.24
N LYS A 79 1.68 -8.62 -14.00
CA LYS A 79 2.27 -9.93 -14.34
C LYS A 79 3.33 -10.40 -13.34
N MET A 80 3.63 -9.61 -12.32
CA MET A 80 4.68 -9.91 -11.35
C MET A 80 4.27 -11.07 -10.44
N ASP A 81 5.22 -11.94 -10.11
CA ASP A 81 4.99 -12.94 -9.07
C ASP A 81 4.75 -12.25 -7.71
N PHE A 82 3.90 -12.85 -6.89
CA PHE A 82 3.52 -12.28 -5.59
C PHE A 82 4.73 -12.15 -4.64
N PHE A 83 5.65 -13.10 -4.63
CA PHE A 83 6.84 -13.04 -3.78
C PHE A 83 7.81 -11.98 -4.28
N ASP A 84 8.01 -11.87 -5.59
CA ASP A 84 8.81 -10.80 -6.20
C ASP A 84 8.25 -9.41 -5.86
N LEU A 85 6.93 -9.26 -5.88
CA LEU A 85 6.25 -8.02 -5.47
C LEU A 85 6.53 -7.72 -3.99
N CYS A 86 6.44 -8.72 -3.11
CA CYS A 86 6.73 -8.56 -1.70
C CYS A 86 8.20 -8.16 -1.46
N GLU A 87 9.15 -8.76 -2.19
CA GLU A 87 10.57 -8.43 -2.08
C GLU A 87 10.85 -7.00 -2.52
N LYS A 88 10.35 -6.59 -3.70
CA LYS A 88 10.51 -5.22 -4.19
C LYS A 88 9.87 -4.17 -3.26
N LEU A 89 8.74 -4.47 -2.63
CA LEU A 89 8.16 -3.57 -1.61
C LEU A 89 9.10 -3.37 -0.41
N LYS A 90 9.82 -4.41 0.02
CA LYS A 90 10.82 -4.32 1.11
C LYS A 90 12.06 -3.52 0.69
N GLU A 91 12.43 -3.56 -0.60
CA GLU A 91 13.51 -2.73 -1.13
C GLU A 91 13.17 -1.22 -1.16
N VAL A 92 11.87 -0.89 -1.23
CA VAL A 92 11.40 0.51 -1.21
C VAL A 92 11.40 1.08 0.21
N ALA A 93 10.91 0.31 1.17
CA ALA A 93 10.83 0.71 2.56
C ALA A 93 10.68 -0.51 3.48
N ASP A 94 11.21 -0.40 4.69
CA ASP A 94 10.95 -1.37 5.75
C ASP A 94 9.46 -1.33 6.21
N PRO A 95 8.97 -2.38 6.91
CA PRO A 95 7.58 -2.45 7.35
C PRO A 95 7.13 -1.27 8.24
N GLU A 96 8.01 -0.75 9.10
CA GLU A 96 7.67 0.37 10.00
C GLU A 96 7.46 1.67 9.21
N LYS A 97 8.29 1.90 8.20
CA LYS A 97 8.19 3.04 7.30
C LYS A 97 6.94 2.95 6.43
N TRP A 98 6.57 1.76 5.94
CA TRP A 98 5.31 1.53 5.26
C TRP A 98 4.09 1.83 6.14
N LYS A 99 4.08 1.34 7.39
CA LYS A 99 3.05 1.65 8.39
C LYS A 99 2.92 3.17 8.56
N ASN A 100 4.03 3.86 8.77
CA ASN A 100 4.05 5.31 8.94
C ASN A 100 3.56 6.07 7.70
N PHE A 101 3.94 5.62 6.51
CA PHE A 101 3.52 6.20 5.24
C PHE A 101 2.01 6.11 5.05
N PHE A 102 1.42 4.91 5.17
CA PHE A 102 -0.01 4.73 4.99
C PHE A 102 -0.83 5.40 6.09
N ASN A 103 -0.33 5.46 7.33
CA ASN A 103 -0.97 6.23 8.40
C ASN A 103 -1.03 7.72 8.10
N LYS A 104 0.08 8.30 7.62
CA LYS A 104 0.11 9.71 7.22
C LYS A 104 -0.81 9.96 6.03
N ALA A 105 -0.78 9.11 5.00
CA ALA A 105 -1.69 9.20 3.86
C ALA A 105 -3.17 9.15 4.31
N ALA A 106 -3.52 8.24 5.22
CA ALA A 106 -4.88 8.12 5.77
C ALA A 106 -5.36 9.36 6.53
N ASN A 107 -4.45 10.08 7.17
CA ASN A 107 -4.76 11.33 7.88
C ASN A 107 -4.87 12.55 6.95
N LEU A 108 -4.28 12.49 5.76
CA LEU A 108 -4.39 13.55 4.74
C LEU A 108 -5.68 13.47 3.92
N MET A 109 -6.35 12.31 3.91
CA MET A 109 -7.63 12.13 3.24
C MET A 109 -8.76 12.75 4.09
N LYS A 110 -9.47 13.77 3.56
CA LYS A 110 -10.66 14.35 4.19
C LYS A 110 -11.85 13.43 4.12
#